data_AF-A0A6B3IAP2-F1
#
_entry.id   AF-A0A6B3IAP2-F1
#
_cell.length_a   1.000
_cell.length_b   1.000
_cell.length_c   1.000
_cell.angle_alpha   90.00
_cell.angle_beta   90.00
_cell.angle_gamma   90.00
#
_symmetry.space_group_name_H-M   'P 1'
#
loop_
_entity.id
_entity.type
_entity.pdbx_description
1 polymer ?
#
loop_
_entity_poly.entity_id
_entity_poly.type
_entity_poly.pdbx_seq_one_letter_code
_entity_poly.pdbx_strand_id
1 'polypeptide(L)' 'MRNRGTTPHAPRRKALAALSALVLGASLAIALPGQASAAARVDNPYAGATAYVNPDWSARAAAEPGGDVIADEPSFVW' A
#
# COMPACT_ATOMS: atom_id res chain seq x y z
N MET A 1 -45.88 -22.24 -58.79
CA MET A 1 -46.35 -23.29 -57.84
C MET A 1 -45.93 -22.90 -56.42
N ARG A 2 -46.92 -22.76 -55.51
CA ARG A 2 -46.88 -22.82 -54.03
C ARG A 2 -46.12 -21.74 -53.23
N ASN A 3 -46.93 -20.91 -52.56
CA ASN A 3 -46.62 -20.16 -51.33
C ASN A 3 -46.21 -21.08 -50.16
N ARG A 4 -45.19 -20.67 -49.39
CA ARG A 4 -45.08 -20.71 -47.91
C ARG A 4 -44.21 -19.50 -47.55
N GLY A 5 -44.65 -18.51 -46.78
CA GLY A 5 -44.90 -18.58 -45.32
C GLY A 5 -43.55 -18.82 -44.62
N THR A 6 -42.99 -17.95 -43.78
CA THR A 6 -43.61 -17.28 -42.63
C THR A 6 -42.70 -16.16 -42.07
N THR A 7 -43.36 -15.05 -41.69
CA THR A 7 -43.08 -14.01 -40.68
C THR A 7 -41.68 -13.77 -40.05
N PRO A 8 -41.38 -12.48 -39.76
CA PRO A 8 -40.16 -12.01 -39.11
C PRO A 8 -40.20 -12.22 -37.59
N HIS A 9 -39.07 -12.62 -37.01
CA HIS A 9 -38.83 -12.52 -35.58
C HIS A 9 -37.47 -11.87 -35.32
N ALA A 10 -37.44 -10.55 -35.40
CA ALA A 10 -36.72 -9.79 -34.37
C ALA A 10 -37.77 -9.54 -33.27
N PRO A 11 -37.45 -9.68 -31.98
CA PRO A 11 -36.49 -8.73 -31.44
C PRO A 11 -35.70 -9.17 -30.19
N ARG A 12 -34.64 -8.38 -29.96
CA ARG A 12 -34.16 -7.91 -28.66
C ARG A 12 -33.34 -8.86 -27.78
N ARG A 13 -32.34 -8.22 -27.17
CA ARG A 13 -31.56 -8.65 -25.99
C ARG A 13 -30.69 -9.85 -26.38
N LYS A 14 -29.41 -9.72 -26.73
CA LYS A 14 -28.31 -9.40 -25.82
C LYS A 14 -27.13 -8.84 -26.62
N ALA A 15 -27.11 -7.53 -26.90
CA ALA A 15 -25.98 -6.88 -27.58
C ALA A 15 -25.42 -5.69 -26.79
N LEU A 16 -25.57 -5.71 -25.47
CA LEU A 16 -24.97 -4.75 -24.55
C LEU A 16 -24.49 -5.50 -23.31
N ALA A 17 -23.43 -6.29 -23.48
CA ALA A 17 -22.67 -6.85 -22.35
C ALA A 17 -21.17 -6.97 -22.68
N ALA A 18 -20.67 -6.16 -23.62
CA ALA A 18 -19.26 -6.18 -24.04
C ALA A 18 -18.65 -4.77 -24.12
N LEU A 19 -19.21 -3.79 -23.41
CA LEU A 19 -18.64 -2.44 -23.31
C LEU A 19 -18.66 -1.86 -21.88
N SER A 20 -18.75 -2.72 -20.88
CA SER A 20 -18.56 -2.36 -19.46
C SER A 20 -17.35 -3.02 -18.82
N ALA A 21 -16.70 -3.97 -19.52
CA ALA A 21 -15.53 -4.68 -19.02
C ALA A 21 -14.18 -4.00 -19.37
N LEU A 22 -14.19 -2.88 -20.11
CA LEU A 22 -12.98 -2.10 -20.44
C LEU A 22 -12.90 -0.75 -19.71
N VAL A 23 -13.82 -0.45 -18.78
CA VAL A 23 -13.76 0.79 -17.97
C VAL A 23 -13.49 0.51 -16.48
N LEU A 24 -13.62 -0.73 -16.02
CA LEU A 24 -13.23 -1.15 -14.66
C LEU A 24 -11.81 -1.71 -14.57
N GLY A 25 -11.11 -1.90 -15.69
CA GLY A 25 -9.74 -2.42 -15.72
C GLY A 25 -8.63 -1.36 -15.76
N ALA A 26 -8.98 -0.08 -15.99
CA ALA A 26 -8.01 0.99 -16.24
C ALA A 26 -7.80 1.95 -15.05
N SER A 27 -8.44 1.70 -13.90
CA SER A 27 -8.33 2.56 -12.71
C SER A 27 -7.42 2.01 -11.61
N LEU A 28 -6.81 0.83 -11.77
CA LEU A 28 -5.76 0.33 -10.87
C LEU A 28 -4.34 0.78 -11.31
N ALA A 29 -4.24 1.96 -11.93
CA ALA A 29 -2.99 2.71 -12.05
C ALA A 29 -2.96 3.88 -11.05
N ILE A 30 -3.70 3.77 -9.94
CA ILE A 30 -3.50 4.62 -8.76
C ILE A 30 -2.09 4.30 -8.28
N ALA A 31 -1.18 5.24 -8.55
CA ALA A 31 0.18 5.35 -8.05
C ALA A 31 0.56 4.20 -7.13
N LEU A 32 1.17 3.15 -7.69
CA LEU A 32 2.03 2.31 -6.88
C LEU A 32 2.97 3.30 -6.20
N PRO A 33 2.94 3.48 -4.86
CA PRO A 33 3.99 4.25 -4.20
C PRO A 33 5.28 3.63 -4.72
N GLY A 34 6.10 4.46 -5.39
CA GLY A 34 7.21 3.98 -6.19
C GLY A 34 7.92 2.89 -5.41
N GLN A 35 8.07 1.71 -6.03
CA GLN A 35 8.64 0.52 -5.39
C GLN A 35 9.76 1.00 -4.47
N ALA A 36 9.54 0.90 -3.16
CA ALA A 36 10.45 1.49 -2.20
C ALA A 36 11.82 0.93 -2.54
N SER A 37 12.70 1.78 -3.09
CA SER A 37 14.04 1.35 -3.40
C SER A 37 14.66 1.09 -2.04
N ALA A 38 14.85 -0.18 -1.70
CA ALA A 38 15.55 -0.52 -0.48
C ALA A 38 16.89 0.22 -0.50
N ALA A 39 17.20 0.94 0.57
CA ALA A 39 18.48 1.62 0.68
C ALA A 39 19.59 0.58 0.48
N ALA A 40 20.61 0.94 -0.29
CA ALA A 40 21.77 0.07 -0.45
C ALA A 40 22.38 -0.22 0.93
N ARG A 41 22.80 -1.48 1.14
CA ARG A 41 23.54 -1.86 2.35
C ARG A 41 24.85 -1.08 2.36
N VAL A 42 25.15 -0.47 3.51
CA VAL A 42 26.39 0.26 3.76
C VAL A 42 27.32 -0.54 4.67
N ASP A 43 28.61 -0.20 4.68
CA ASP A 43 29.61 -0.89 5.50
C ASP A 43 29.37 -0.70 7.00
N ASN A 44 29.04 0.53 7.42
CA ASN A 44 28.69 0.85 8.80
C ASN A 44 27.38 1.66 8.85
N PRO A 45 26.25 1.05 9.25
CA PRO A 45 24.96 1.75 9.31
C PRO A 45 24.85 2.78 10.43
N TYR A 46 25.79 2.81 11.38
CA TYR A 46 25.81 3.78 12.48
C TYR A 46 26.54 5.08 12.13
N ALA A 47 27.39 5.07 11.09
CA ALA A 47 28.17 6.24 10.72
C ALA A 47 27.25 7.38 10.19
N GLY A 48 27.17 8.49 10.94
CA GLY A 48 26.34 9.64 10.58
C GLY A 48 24.84 9.45 10.81
N ALA A 49 24.42 8.31 11.38
CA ALA A 49 23.03 8.07 11.74
C ALA A 49 22.70 8.65 13.12
N THR A 50 21.49 9.20 13.27
CA THR A 50 20.93 9.50 14.59
C THR A 50 20.29 8.24 15.15
N ALA A 51 20.77 7.79 16.32
CA ALA A 51 20.21 6.62 16.98
C ALA A 51 18.80 6.91 17.52
N TYR A 52 17.95 5.89 17.51
CA TYR A 52 16.59 5.99 18.02
C TYR A 52 16.58 5.97 19.55
N VAL A 53 15.84 6.91 20.13
CA VAL A 53 15.52 6.93 21.57
C VAL A 53 14.13 6.36 21.76
N ASN A 54 14.03 5.28 22.54
CA ASN A 54 12.75 4.64 22.83
C ASN A 54 11.95 5.48 23.84
N PRO A 55 10.75 5.98 23.50
CA PRO A 55 9.98 6.86 24.37
C PRO A 55 9.46 6.14 25.62
N ASP A 56 9.12 4.85 25.53
CA ASP A 56 8.62 4.08 26.68
C ASP A 56 9.74 3.82 27.68
N TRP A 57 10.95 3.51 27.18
CA TRP A 57 12.12 3.36 28.04
C TRP A 57 12.56 4.70 28.64
N SER A 58 12.63 5.74 27.82
CA SER A 58 12.96 7.11 28.22
C SER A 58 12.07 7.59 29.36
N ALA A 59 10.75 7.44 29.22
CA ALA A 59 9.79 7.83 30.26
C ALA A 59 9.98 7.04 31.57
N ARG A 60 10.35 5.77 31.49
CA ARG A 60 10.62 4.94 32.68
C ARG A 60 11.95 5.31 33.35
N ALA A 61 12.97 5.64 32.57
CA ALA A 61 14.25 6.12 33.11
C ALA A 61 14.07 7.46 33.82
N ALA A 62 13.40 8.43 33.20
CA ALA A 62 13.12 9.75 33.79
C ALA A 62 12.28 9.69 35.07
N ALA A 63 11.50 8.62 35.28
CA ALA A 63 10.70 8.44 36.49
C ALA A 63 11.55 8.05 37.73
N GLU A 64 12.79 7.60 37.53
CA GLU A 64 13.70 7.23 38.63
C GLU A 64 14.51 8.44 39.13
N PRO A 65 14.80 8.56 40.44
CA PRO A 65 15.63 9.64 40.96
C PRO A 65 17.00 9.71 40.27
N GLY A 66 17.23 10.80 39.52
CA GLY A 66 18.46 11.02 38.76
C GLY A 66 18.51 10.32 37.40
N GLY A 67 17.44 9.65 36.97
CA GLY A 67 17.39 8.94 35.69
C GLY A 67 17.31 9.83 34.45
N ASP A 68 16.99 11.13 34.62
CA ASP A 68 17.01 12.12 33.53
C ASP A 68 18.37 12.17 32.81
N VAL A 69 19.47 11.81 33.48
CA VAL A 69 20.83 11.82 32.90
C VAL A 69 21.07 10.74 31.84
N ILE A 70 20.17 9.76 31.73
CA ILE A 70 20.23 8.71 30.71
C ILE A 70 18.95 8.62 29.88
N ALA A 71 17.89 9.36 30.24
CA ALA A 71 16.57 9.16 29.65
C ALA A 71 16.53 9.48 28.14
N ASP A 72 17.47 10.26 27.63
CA ASP A 72 17.62 10.60 26.21
C ASP A 72 18.63 9.72 25.46
N GLU A 73 19.18 8.69 26.11
CA GLU A 73 20.11 7.76 25.48
C GLU A 73 19.39 6.70 24.61
N PRO A 74 19.98 6.28 23.49
CA PRO A 74 19.40 5.28 22.61
C PRO A 74 19.41 3.88 23.27
N SER A 75 18.37 3.09 23.03
CA SER A 75 18.23 1.72 23.56
C SER A 75 17.65 0.75 22.52
N PHE A 76 17.93 -0.53 22.69
CA PHE A 76 17.38 -1.59 21.83
C PHE A 76 15.93 -1.91 22.20
N VAL A 77 15.11 -2.16 21.18
CA VAL A 77 13.78 -2.74 21.33
C VAL A 77 13.90 -4.25 21.24
N TRP A 78 13.31 -4.95 22.21
CA TRP A 78 13.29 -6.42 22.31
C TRP A 78 11.87 -6.95 22.18
#